data_AF-A0A0S8J1B3-F1
#
_entry.id   AF-A0A0S8J1B3-F1
#
_cell.length_a   1.000
_cell.length_b   1.000
_cell.length_c   1.000
_cell.angle_alpha   90.00
_cell.angle_beta   90.00
_cell.angle_gamma   90.00
#
_symmetry.space_group_name_H-M   'P 1'
#
loop_
_entity.id
_entity.type
_entity.pdbx_description
1 polymer ?
#
loop_
_entity_poly.entity_id
_entity_poly.type
_entity_poly.pdbx_seq_one_letter_code
_entity_poly.pdbx_strand_id
1 'polypeptide(L)'
;MPEQIFGADEGSEKTKGPAEAEIDKEKQKEMIEEGKAAAILGYVPFMCFVPLIKMKDNPFAVKHGKQGLILFIIEIIAVIFLLPKISDLFWGMVIVLCLASAVAGIYFAIQGKDWKIPFIGDLAGKIKI
;
A
#
# COMPACT_ATOMS: atom_id res chain seq x y z
N MET A 1 41.77 -3.15 37.57
CA MET A 1 41.14 -1.86 37.93
C MET A 1 41.66 -0.82 36.95
N PRO A 2 40.96 0.29 36.66
CA PRO A 2 39.60 0.56 36.13
C PRO A 2 39.74 1.28 34.74
N GLU A 3 38.73 1.75 33.98
CA GLU A 3 37.67 2.71 34.27
C GLU A 3 36.52 2.65 33.24
N GLN A 4 35.31 2.80 33.78
CA GLN A 4 34.09 3.17 33.09
C GLN A 4 34.16 4.63 32.64
N ILE A 5 33.69 4.98 31.44
CA ILE A 5 32.99 6.26 31.25
C ILE A 5 32.02 6.14 30.04
N PHE A 6 30.82 6.71 30.21
CA PHE A 6 29.72 6.91 29.24
C PHE A 6 28.93 5.64 28.88
N GLY A 7 27.66 5.51 29.23
CA GLY A 7 26.66 6.51 29.58
C GLY A 7 25.36 5.92 29.06
N ALA A 8 24.38 5.80 29.94
CA ALA A 8 23.06 5.32 29.58
C ALA A 8 22.49 6.21 28.46
N ASP A 9 22.41 5.67 27.24
CA ASP A 9 21.45 6.16 26.27
C ASP A 9 20.20 5.30 26.43
N GLU A 10 19.54 5.53 27.58
CA GLU A 10 18.11 5.30 27.75
C GLU A 10 17.40 6.21 26.74
N GLY A 11 17.39 5.78 25.47
CA GLY A 11 16.58 6.34 24.42
C GLY A 11 15.13 6.09 24.77
N SER A 12 14.55 7.07 25.45
CA SER A 12 13.21 7.08 26.02
C SER A 12 12.17 6.42 25.11
N GLU A 13 11.71 5.23 25.49
CA GLU A 13 10.38 4.79 25.15
C GLU A 13 9.42 5.63 26.01
N LYS A 14 9.16 6.88 25.58
CA LYS A 14 8.09 7.68 26.15
C LYS A 14 6.78 6.97 25.82
N THR A 15 6.33 6.10 26.72
CA THR A 15 4.99 5.53 26.68
C THR A 15 4.00 6.69 26.66
N LYS A 16 3.42 6.97 25.49
CA LYS A 16 2.39 8.01 25.32
C LYS A 16 1.33 7.82 26.40
N GLY A 17 0.88 8.92 27.00
CA GLY A 17 -0.17 8.86 28.01
C GLY A 17 -1.46 8.25 27.42
N PRO A 18 -2.34 7.63 28.24
CA PRO A 18 -3.56 6.97 27.75
C PRO A 18 -4.42 7.87 26.85
N ALA A 19 -4.55 9.16 27.21
CA ALA A 19 -5.29 10.15 26.43
C ALA A 19 -4.65 10.49 25.08
N GLU A 20 -3.31 10.58 25.00
CA GLU A 20 -2.60 10.83 23.75
C GLU A 20 -2.72 9.65 22.79
N ALA A 21 -2.68 8.42 23.31
CA ALA A 21 -2.86 7.20 22.53
C ALA A 21 -4.29 7.05 21.97
N GLU A 22 -5.30 7.51 22.69
CA GLU A 22 -6.69 7.55 22.20
C GLU A 22 -6.87 8.58 21.08
N ILE A 23 -6.34 9.79 21.25
CA ILE A 23 -6.39 10.85 20.22
C ILE A 23 -5.69 10.39 18.93
N ASP A 24 -4.56 9.69 19.04
CA ASP A 24 -3.81 9.18 17.88
C ASP A 24 -4.60 8.11 17.11
N LYS A 25 -5.32 7.22 17.83
CA LYS A 25 -6.20 6.21 17.24
C LYS A 25 -7.41 6.83 16.53
N GLU A 26 -8.02 7.85 17.13
CA GLU A 26 -9.15 8.58 16.54
C GLU A 26 -8.75 9.21 15.21
N LYS A 27 -7.61 9.92 15.19
CA LYS A 27 -7.04 10.53 13.97
C LYS A 27 -6.70 9.50 12.92
N GLN A 28 -6.11 8.37 13.31
CA GLN A 28 -5.80 7.29 12.38
C GLN A 28 -7.08 6.73 11.74
N LYS A 29 -8.13 6.53 12.53
CA LYS A 29 -9.41 6.04 12.03
C LYS A 29 -10.04 7.03 11.06
N GLU A 30 -10.07 8.32 11.40
CA GLU A 30 -10.58 9.38 10.51
C GLU A 30 -9.83 9.41 9.17
N MET A 31 -8.49 9.39 9.21
CA MET A 31 -7.64 9.31 8.01
C MET A 31 -7.97 8.07 7.16
N ILE A 32 -8.18 6.90 7.77
CA ILE A 32 -8.53 5.69 7.03
C ILE A 32 -9.92 5.83 6.37
N GLU A 33 -10.91 6.33 7.10
CA GLU A 33 -12.27 6.51 6.56
C GLU A 33 -12.28 7.50 5.40
N GLU A 34 -11.58 8.63 5.52
CA GLU A 34 -11.43 9.62 4.45
C GLU A 34 -10.78 9.01 3.20
N GLY A 35 -9.74 8.19 3.39
CA GLY A 35 -8.96 7.57 2.32
C GLY A 35 -9.61 6.34 1.69
N LYS A 36 -10.65 5.76 2.31
CA LYS A 36 -11.17 4.42 1.99
C LYS A 36 -11.65 4.28 0.55
N ALA A 37 -12.48 5.21 0.10
CA ALA A 37 -13.02 5.17 -1.25
C ALA A 37 -11.89 5.25 -2.30
N ALA A 38 -10.93 6.15 -2.11
CA ALA A 38 -9.80 6.29 -3.01
C ALA A 38 -8.85 5.08 -2.97
N ALA A 39 -8.66 4.44 -1.80
CA ALA A 39 -7.89 3.22 -1.68
C ALA A 39 -8.51 2.05 -2.49
N ILE A 40 -9.84 1.92 -2.46
CA ILE A 40 -10.58 0.93 -3.26
C ILE A 40 -10.41 1.23 -4.76
N LEU A 41 -10.61 2.48 -5.17
CA LEU A 41 -10.38 2.92 -6.55
C LEU A 41 -8.93 2.70 -7.00
N GLY A 42 -8.00 2.71 -6.05
CA GLY A 42 -6.59 2.36 -6.23
C GLY A 42 -6.38 1.06 -7.00
N TYR A 43 -7.24 0.06 -6.81
CA TYR A 43 -7.12 -1.27 -7.42
C TYR A 43 -7.91 -1.45 -8.72
N VAL A 44 -8.63 -0.42 -9.18
CA VAL A 44 -9.32 -0.46 -10.47
C VAL A 44 -8.36 0.08 -11.55
N PRO A 45 -8.13 -0.63 -12.67
CA PRO A 45 -7.26 -0.17 -13.75
C PRO A 45 -7.63 1.24 -14.20
N PHE A 46 -6.62 2.06 -14.53
CA PHE A 46 -6.72 3.51 -14.79
C PHE A 46 -7.21 4.38 -13.62
N MET A 47 -8.07 3.88 -12.73
CA MET A 47 -8.51 4.63 -11.54
C MET A 47 -7.45 4.64 -10.42
N CYS A 48 -6.41 3.81 -10.52
CA CYS A 48 -5.26 3.82 -9.62
C CYS A 48 -4.60 5.20 -9.46
N PHE A 49 -4.77 6.11 -10.42
CA PHE A 49 -4.27 7.49 -10.34
C PHE A 49 -5.07 8.39 -9.39
N VAL A 50 -6.33 8.05 -9.07
CA VAL A 50 -7.18 8.84 -8.17
C VAL A 50 -6.54 9.02 -6.79
N PRO A 51 -6.18 7.94 -6.03
CA PRO A 51 -5.50 8.10 -4.76
C PRO A 51 -4.15 8.81 -4.88
N LEU A 52 -3.42 8.61 -5.99
CA LEU A 52 -2.08 9.19 -6.19
C LEU A 52 -2.08 10.70 -6.49
N ILE A 53 -3.16 11.20 -7.09
CA ILE A 53 -3.24 12.62 -7.49
C ILE A 53 -4.10 13.41 -6.51
N LYS A 54 -5.22 12.84 -6.05
CA LYS A 54 -6.24 13.54 -5.26
C LYS A 54 -6.10 13.35 -3.75
N MET A 55 -5.43 12.28 -3.29
CA MET A 55 -5.32 11.93 -1.88
C MET A 55 -3.86 11.91 -1.39
N LYS A 56 -3.01 12.80 -1.90
CA LYS A 56 -1.56 12.80 -1.62
C LYS A 56 -1.19 12.87 -0.14
N ASP A 57 -2.02 13.54 0.65
CA ASP A 57 -1.83 13.71 2.09
C ASP A 57 -2.41 12.55 2.91
N ASN A 58 -3.08 11.59 2.25
CA ASN A 58 -3.66 10.42 2.89
C ASN A 58 -2.78 9.19 2.64
N PRO A 59 -1.92 8.79 3.60
CA PRO A 59 -0.97 7.71 3.40
C PRO A 59 -1.65 6.35 3.17
N PHE A 60 -2.84 6.12 3.72
CA PHE A 60 -3.62 4.90 3.49
C PHE A 60 -4.03 4.79 2.02
N ALA A 61 -4.68 5.83 1.48
CA ALA A 61 -5.09 5.86 0.08
C ALA A 61 -3.89 5.75 -0.87
N VAL A 62 -2.81 6.49 -0.61
CA VAL A 62 -1.61 6.49 -1.46
C VAL A 62 -0.93 5.12 -1.48
N LYS A 63 -0.82 4.42 -0.34
CA LYS A 63 -0.21 3.07 -0.31
C LYS A 63 -0.98 2.06 -1.15
N HIS A 64 -2.31 2.05 -1.06
CA HIS A 64 -3.16 1.19 -1.90
C HIS A 64 -3.09 1.61 -3.38
N GLY A 65 -3.08 2.91 -3.66
CA GLY A 65 -2.90 3.47 -5.00
C GLY A 65 -1.59 3.07 -5.67
N LYS A 66 -0.46 3.11 -4.94
CA LYS A 66 0.85 2.70 -5.46
C LYS A 66 0.91 1.21 -5.80
N GLN A 67 0.28 0.37 -4.97
CA GLN A 67 0.16 -1.06 -5.27
C GLN A 67 -0.69 -1.32 -6.52
N GLY A 68 -1.83 -0.64 -6.63
CA GLY A 68 -2.68 -0.73 -7.81
C GLY A 68 -2.04 -0.20 -9.08
N LEU A 69 -1.20 0.84 -9.00
CA LEU A 69 -0.40 1.31 -10.13
C LEU A 69 0.57 0.24 -10.64
N ILE A 70 1.24 -0.49 -9.72
CA ILE A 70 2.14 -1.58 -10.11
C ILE A 70 1.35 -2.70 -10.77
N LEU A 71 0.21 -3.11 -10.19
CA LEU A 71 -0.67 -4.11 -10.81
C LEU A 71 -1.08 -3.68 -12.21
N PHE A 72 -1.50 -2.43 -12.38
CA PHE A 72 -1.92 -1.89 -13.68
C PHE A 72 -0.78 -1.89 -14.71
N ILE A 73 0.45 -1.57 -14.30
CA ILE A 73 1.63 -1.66 -15.19
C ILE A 73 1.87 -3.11 -15.62
N ILE A 74 1.79 -4.07 -14.68
CA ILE A 74 1.96 -5.50 -14.98
C ILE A 74 0.86 -5.98 -15.93
N GLU A 75 -0.39 -5.55 -15.73
CA GLU A 75 -1.52 -5.87 -16.60
C GLU A 75 -1.31 -5.34 -18.02
N ILE A 76 -0.84 -4.10 -18.19
CA ILE A 76 -0.53 -3.55 -19.52
C ILE A 76 0.53 -4.40 -20.22
N ILE A 77 1.61 -4.74 -19.51
CA ILE A 77 2.68 -5.59 -20.05
C ILE A 77 2.09 -6.95 -20.47
N ALA A 78 1.29 -7.57 -19.61
CA ALA A 78 0.69 -8.87 -19.89
C ALA A 78 -0.25 -8.84 -21.10
N VAL A 79 -1.07 -7.79 -21.25
CA VAL A 79 -1.96 -7.64 -22.40
C VAL A 79 -1.18 -7.43 -23.70
N ILE A 80 -0.09 -6.66 -23.67
CA ILE A 80 0.77 -6.46 -24.85
C ILE A 80 1.38 -7.79 -25.33
N PHE A 81 1.85 -8.63 -24.41
CA PHE A 81 2.47 -9.92 -24.76
C PHE A 81 1.46 -11.06 -24.96
N LEU A 82 0.20 -10.88 -24.57
CA LEU A 82 -0.90 -11.79 -24.90
C LEU A 82 -1.22 -11.76 -26.41
N LEU A 83 -0.81 -10.70 -27.12
CA LEU A 83 -0.89 -10.59 -28.58
C LEU A 83 0.55 -10.64 -29.13
N PRO A 84 0.96 -11.49 -30.10
CA PRO A 84 0.48 -12.78 -30.61
C PRO A 84 1.22 -13.99 -29.97
N LYS A 85 0.52 -15.11 -29.64
CA LYS A 85 0.99 -16.51 -29.39
C LYS A 85 2.31 -16.79 -28.61
N ILE A 86 2.98 -15.79 -28.06
CA ILE A 86 4.35 -15.92 -27.53
C ILE A 86 4.37 -16.65 -26.18
N SER A 87 3.27 -16.65 -25.41
CA SER A 87 3.02 -17.60 -24.31
C SER A 87 1.65 -17.37 -23.65
N ASP A 88 0.56 -17.55 -24.41
CA ASP A 88 -0.80 -17.19 -23.99
C ASP A 88 -1.21 -17.73 -22.60
N LEU A 89 -0.74 -18.93 -22.23
CA LEU A 89 -1.01 -19.52 -20.91
C LEU A 89 -0.30 -18.79 -19.75
N PHE A 90 0.94 -18.38 -19.95
CA PHE A 90 1.72 -17.68 -18.92
C PHE A 90 1.14 -16.28 -18.68
N TRP A 91 0.94 -15.50 -19.75
CA TRP A 91 0.39 -14.16 -19.63
C TRP A 91 -1.06 -14.14 -19.14
N GLY A 92 -1.86 -15.14 -19.52
CA GLY A 92 -3.19 -15.36 -18.94
C GLY A 92 -3.13 -15.61 -17.42
N MET A 93 -2.18 -16.42 -16.95
CA MET A 93 -1.98 -16.65 -15.51
C MET A 93 -1.57 -15.36 -14.79
N VAL A 94 -0.68 -14.56 -15.37
CA VAL A 94 -0.28 -13.26 -14.81
C VAL A 94 -1.49 -12.35 -14.61
N ILE A 95 -2.36 -12.22 -15.61
CA ILE A 95 -3.59 -11.41 -15.51
C ILE A 95 -4.51 -11.93 -14.40
N VAL A 96 -4.70 -13.25 -14.29
CA VAL A 96 -5.51 -13.85 -13.21
C VAL A 96 -4.93 -13.54 -11.83
N LEU A 97 -3.60 -13.62 -11.67
CA LEU A 97 -2.93 -13.28 -10.41
C LEU A 97 -3.03 -11.79 -10.07
N CYS A 98 -2.94 -10.90 -11.07
CA CYS A 98 -3.17 -9.47 -10.89
C CYS A 98 -4.60 -9.19 -10.42
N LEU A 99 -5.60 -9.79 -11.07
CA LEU A 99 -7.01 -9.65 -10.69
C LEU A 99 -7.28 -10.17 -9.27
N ALA A 100 -6.74 -11.34 -8.91
CA ALA A 100 -6.86 -11.88 -7.57
C ALA A 100 -6.23 -10.95 -6.52
N SER A 101 -5.07 -10.38 -6.84
CA SER A 101 -4.37 -9.42 -5.97
C SER A 101 -5.13 -8.11 -5.82
N ALA A 102 -5.74 -7.61 -6.90
CA ALA A 102 -6.60 -6.42 -6.87
C ALA A 102 -7.85 -6.65 -6.00
N VAL A 103 -8.52 -7.80 -6.13
CA VAL A 103 -9.68 -8.17 -5.28
C VAL A 103 -9.28 -8.27 -3.81
N ALA A 104 -8.16 -8.92 -3.51
CA ALA A 104 -7.64 -8.97 -2.14
C ALA A 104 -7.31 -7.56 -1.62
N GLY A 105 -6.71 -6.71 -2.44
CA GLY A 105 -6.44 -5.31 -2.14
C GLY A 105 -7.70 -4.52 -1.77
N ILE A 106 -8.75 -4.66 -2.56
CA ILE A 106 -10.07 -4.05 -2.31
C ILE A 106 -10.65 -4.57 -0.98
N TYR A 107 -10.59 -5.88 -0.74
CA TYR A 107 -11.09 -6.48 0.49
C TYR A 107 -10.41 -5.90 1.73
N PHE A 108 -9.07 -5.76 1.72
CA PHE A 108 -8.34 -5.16 2.83
C PHE A 108 -8.57 -3.64 2.94
N ALA A 109 -8.74 -2.93 1.82
CA ALA A 109 -9.07 -1.52 1.82
C ALA A 109 -10.45 -1.25 2.46
N ILE A 110 -11.45 -2.09 2.17
CA ILE A 110 -12.78 -2.03 2.81
C ILE A 110 -12.66 -2.20 4.33
N GLN A 111 -11.77 -3.08 4.79
CA GLN A 111 -11.48 -3.29 6.21
C GLN A 111 -10.64 -2.18 6.86
N GLY A 112 -10.19 -1.18 6.09
CA GLY A 112 -9.29 -0.14 6.60
C GLY A 112 -7.91 -0.66 6.98
N LYS A 113 -7.48 -1.80 6.42
CA LYS A 113 -6.19 -2.43 6.74
C LYS A 113 -5.15 -2.04 5.70
N ASP A 114 -4.03 -1.50 6.17
CA ASP A 114 -2.81 -1.25 5.39
C ASP A 114 -2.18 -2.59 4.95
N TRP A 115 -2.77 -3.24 3.96
CA TRP A 115 -2.26 -4.50 3.42
C TRP A 115 -1.21 -4.26 2.35
N LYS A 116 -0.16 -5.09 2.37
CA LYS A 116 0.90 -5.11 1.36
C LYS A 116 0.83 -6.43 0.61
N ILE A 117 0.61 -6.35 -0.70
CA ILE A 117 0.78 -7.50 -1.58
C ILE A 117 2.26 -7.93 -1.51
N PRO A 118 2.59 -9.20 -1.24
CA PRO A 118 3.98 -9.67 -1.24
C PRO A 118 4.70 -9.30 -2.54
N PHE A 119 5.97 -8.89 -2.44
CA PHE A 119 6.81 -8.38 -3.55
C PHE A 119 6.36 -7.04 -4.16
N ILE A 120 5.07 -6.83 -4.40
CA ILE A 120 4.51 -5.59 -4.98
C ILE A 120 4.50 -4.45 -3.95
N GLY A 121 4.16 -4.73 -2.70
CA GLY A 121 4.10 -3.74 -1.63
C GLY A 121 5.46 -3.14 -1.30
N ASP A 122 6.53 -3.93 -1.40
CA ASP A 122 7.90 -3.46 -1.19
C ASP A 122 8.38 -2.61 -2.37
N LEU A 123 7.99 -2.97 -3.61
CA LEU A 123 8.24 -2.15 -4.79
C LEU A 123 7.46 -0.82 -4.73
N ALA A 124 6.20 -0.86 -4.30
CA ALA A 124 5.35 0.31 -4.11
C ALA A 124 5.96 1.30 -3.11
N GLY A 125 6.54 0.79 -2.01
CA GLY A 125 7.19 1.61 -0.99
C GLY A 125 8.40 2.41 -1.51
N LYS A 126 9.02 1.98 -2.61
CA LYS A 126 10.19 2.66 -3.22
C LYS A 126 9.80 3.77 -4.20
N ILE A 127 8.53 3.82 -4.63
CA ILE A 127 8.09 4.82 -5.60
C ILE A 127 7.92 6.17 -4.89
N LYS A 128 8.73 7.17 -5.29
CA LYS A 128 8.58 8.56 -4.86
C LYS A 128 7.63 9.27 -5.84
N ILE A 129 6.43 9.53 -5.38
CA ILE A 129 5.36 10.27 -6.07
C ILE A 129 4.63 11.09 -5.02
#